data_AF-A0A7M3ZET4-F1
#
_entry.id   AF-A0A7M3ZET4-F1
#
_cell.length_a   1.000
_cell.length_b   1.000
_cell.length_c   1.000
_cell.angle_alpha   90.00
_cell.angle_beta   90.00
_cell.angle_gamma   90.00
#
_symmetry.space_group_name_H-M   'P 1'
#
loop_
_entity.id
_entity.type
_entity.pdbx_description
1 polymer ?
#
loop_
_entity_poly.entity_id
_entity_poly.type
_entity_poly.pdbx_seq_one_letter_code
_entity_poly.pdbx_strand_id
1 'polypeptide(L)'
;MPVLPKVGMNIAACLNSATSPEDVAAVPGKINAVEGELRTHGKPQFGSSKHLAEMLLEARKIDSTKAAIMNVRPPGDHEGTDIDAVQEACNQLGWELADADRSGLEDSTSTIDVILDIGDFGWEPSLYVVGASPLDVVDRCHRLINVLGGMA
;
A
#
# COMPACT_ATOMS: atom_id res chain seq x y z
N MET A 1 2.06 15.78 7.26
CA MET A 1 1.95 15.33 5.85
C MET A 1 0.58 14.69 5.61
N PRO A 2 -0.15 15.02 4.54
CA PRO A 2 -1.40 14.34 4.21
C PRO A 2 -1.11 12.92 3.71
N VAL A 3 -1.60 11.91 4.42
CA VAL A 3 -1.37 10.48 4.10
C VAL A 3 -2.47 9.86 3.24
N LEU A 4 -3.57 10.57 3.05
CA LEU A 4 -4.69 10.10 2.23
C LEU A 4 -4.45 10.39 0.74
N PRO A 5 -4.46 9.36 -0.13
CA PRO A 5 -4.41 9.55 -1.59
C PRO A 5 -5.65 10.27 -2.10
N LYS A 6 -5.52 11.06 -3.18
CA LYS A 6 -6.70 11.66 -3.83
C LYS A 6 -7.54 10.59 -4.53
N VAL A 7 -6.92 9.52 -5.01
CA VAL A 7 -7.59 8.30 -5.49
C VAL A 7 -8.24 7.45 -4.38
N GLY A 8 -8.11 7.83 -3.11
CA GLY A 8 -8.65 7.12 -1.95
C GLY A 8 -7.70 6.03 -1.39
N MET A 9 -7.78 5.83 -0.08
CA MET A 9 -7.04 4.79 0.65
C MET A 9 -7.85 3.51 0.66
N ASN A 10 -7.20 2.35 0.65
CA ASN A 10 -7.88 1.08 0.86
C ASN A 10 -6.98 0.11 1.61
N ILE A 11 -7.60 -0.91 2.19
CA ILE A 11 -6.94 -2.02 2.86
C ILE A 11 -7.53 -3.31 2.29
N ALA A 12 -6.68 -4.28 2.02
CA ALA A 12 -7.08 -5.59 1.52
C ALA A 12 -6.40 -6.71 2.27
N ALA A 13 -7.05 -7.87 2.31
CA ALA A 13 -6.55 -9.10 2.91
C ALA A 13 -6.96 -10.30 2.08
N CYS A 14 -6.09 -11.30 1.98
CA CYS A 14 -6.34 -12.50 1.19
C CYS A 14 -6.47 -13.75 2.07
N LEU A 15 -7.10 -14.79 1.52
CA LEU A 15 -7.01 -16.13 2.08
C LEU A 15 -5.57 -16.65 2.01
N ASN A 16 -5.19 -17.57 2.89
CA ASN A 16 -3.86 -18.22 2.83
C ASN A 16 -3.65 -18.98 1.52
N SER A 17 -4.74 -19.49 0.93
CA SER A 17 -4.75 -20.20 -0.35
C SER A 17 -5.07 -19.30 -1.55
N ALA A 18 -5.01 -17.97 -1.38
CA ALA A 18 -5.43 -17.05 -2.42
C ALA A 18 -4.61 -17.22 -3.70
N THR A 19 -5.31 -17.35 -4.83
CA THR A 19 -4.71 -17.50 -6.17
C THR A 19 -5.27 -16.51 -7.18
N SER A 20 -6.38 -15.85 -6.86
CA SER A 20 -7.01 -14.86 -7.73
C SER A 20 -7.56 -13.66 -6.94
N PRO A 21 -7.86 -12.53 -7.60
CA PRO A 21 -8.41 -11.34 -6.93
C PRO A 21 -9.71 -11.58 -6.14
N GLU A 22 -10.47 -12.61 -6.52
CA GLU A 22 -11.69 -13.04 -5.85
C GLU A 22 -11.42 -13.65 -4.46
N ASP A 23 -10.20 -14.10 -4.19
CA ASP A 23 -9.78 -14.58 -2.86
C ASP A 23 -9.30 -13.43 -1.95
N VAL A 24 -9.39 -12.18 -2.42
CA VAL A 24 -8.94 -10.98 -1.71
C VAL A 24 -10.14 -10.09 -1.38
N ALA A 25 -10.30 -9.80 -0.09
CA ALA A 25 -11.31 -8.87 0.41
C ALA A 25 -10.72 -7.47 0.62
N ALA A 26 -11.42 -6.45 0.12
CA ALA A 26 -11.08 -5.03 0.31
C ALA A 26 -12.35 -4.21 0.61
N VAL A 27 -12.22 -2.91 0.90
CA VAL A 27 -13.40 -2.03 1.12
C VAL A 27 -13.95 -1.51 -0.21
N PRO A 28 -15.21 -1.83 -0.58
CA PRO A 28 -15.85 -1.27 -1.76
C PRO A 28 -15.99 0.25 -1.64
N GLY A 29 -15.69 0.98 -2.71
CA GLY A 29 -15.73 2.45 -2.70
C GLY A 29 -14.57 3.11 -1.92
N LYS A 30 -13.61 2.30 -1.42
CA LYS A 30 -12.41 2.75 -0.70
C LYS A 30 -12.75 3.46 0.62
N ILE A 31 -11.71 3.89 1.32
CA ILE A 31 -11.74 4.64 2.57
C ILE A 31 -11.40 6.10 2.23
N ASN A 32 -12.32 7.01 2.54
CA ASN A 32 -12.19 8.44 2.26
C ASN A 32 -12.29 9.23 3.57
N ALA A 33 -11.62 10.40 3.64
CA ALA A 33 -11.86 11.34 4.73
C ALA A 33 -13.02 12.28 4.39
N VAL A 34 -13.99 12.36 5.29
CA VAL A 34 -15.10 13.30 5.22
C VAL A 34 -15.18 14.00 6.57
N GLU A 35 -15.00 15.32 6.58
CA GLU A 35 -15.03 16.15 7.80
C GLU A 35 -13.99 15.72 8.87
N GLY A 36 -12.83 15.23 8.42
CA GLY A 36 -11.76 14.77 9.32
C GLY A 36 -11.93 13.34 9.84
N GLU A 37 -13.03 12.66 9.49
CA GLU A 37 -13.27 11.26 9.85
C GLU A 37 -13.09 10.33 8.64
N LEU A 38 -12.48 9.16 8.87
CA LEU A 38 -12.43 8.10 7.86
C LEU A 38 -13.81 7.46 7.72
N ARG A 39 -14.33 7.44 6.49
CA ARG A 39 -15.61 6.82 6.14
C ARG A 39 -15.43 5.72 5.10
N THR A 40 -16.22 4.67 5.25
CA THR A 40 -16.33 3.55 4.30
C THR A 40 -17.76 3.45 3.79
N HIS A 41 -17.95 3.17 2.51
CA HIS A 41 -19.29 3.03 1.93
C HIS A 41 -19.95 1.66 2.19
N GLY A 42 -19.19 0.69 2.70
CA GLY A 42 -19.70 -0.64 3.00
C GLY A 42 -18.68 -1.48 3.77
N LYS A 43 -19.09 -2.71 4.09
CA LYS A 43 -18.20 -3.72 4.70
C LYS A 43 -17.23 -4.27 3.65
N PRO A 44 -16.06 -4.79 4.05
CA PRO A 44 -15.15 -5.46 3.13
C PRO A 44 -15.83 -6.59 2.35
N GLN A 45 -15.49 -6.71 1.07
CA GLN A 45 -16.01 -7.72 0.15
C GLN A 45 -14.89 -8.30 -0.70
N PHE A 46 -14.97 -9.60 -0.95
CA PHE A 46 -14.10 -10.32 -1.89
C PHE A 46 -14.24 -9.77 -3.32
N GLY A 47 -13.12 -9.65 -4.04
CA GLY A 47 -13.07 -9.18 -5.42
C GLY A 47 -13.43 -7.70 -5.62
N SER A 48 -13.57 -6.91 -4.55
CA SER A 48 -14.02 -5.52 -4.64
C SER A 48 -12.95 -4.51 -5.06
N SER A 49 -11.66 -4.89 -5.03
CA SER A 49 -10.55 -4.05 -5.48
C SER A 49 -9.56 -4.85 -6.31
N LYS A 50 -9.67 -4.74 -7.63
CA LYS A 50 -8.81 -5.45 -8.57
C LYS A 50 -7.33 -5.10 -8.40
N HIS A 51 -6.99 -3.81 -8.49
CA HIS A 51 -5.60 -3.33 -8.43
C HIS A 51 -4.89 -3.72 -7.12
N LEU A 52 -5.56 -3.48 -5.98
CA LEU A 52 -4.97 -3.78 -4.68
C LEU A 52 -4.84 -5.29 -4.44
N ALA A 53 -5.77 -6.08 -4.97
CA ALA A 53 -5.69 -7.53 -4.93
C ALA A 53 -4.55 -8.08 -5.80
N GLU A 54 -4.40 -7.57 -7.03
CA GLU A 54 -3.29 -7.94 -7.92
C GLU A 54 -1.94 -7.62 -7.26
N MET A 55 -1.77 -6.41 -6.72
CA MET A 55 -0.55 -6.01 -6.01
C MET A 55 -0.23 -6.91 -4.81
N LEU A 56 -1.23 -7.27 -4.00
CA LEU A 56 -1.05 -8.20 -2.88
C LEU A 56 -0.64 -9.60 -3.35
N LEU A 57 -1.25 -10.10 -4.42
CA LEU A 57 -0.94 -11.42 -4.97
C LEU A 57 0.46 -11.46 -5.57
N GLU A 58 0.91 -10.42 -6.26
CA GLU A 58 2.30 -10.32 -6.74
C GLU A 58 3.29 -10.30 -5.57
N ALA A 59 3.06 -9.45 -4.55
CA ALA A 59 3.90 -9.43 -3.35
C ALA A 59 3.95 -10.80 -2.64
N ARG A 60 2.83 -11.53 -2.64
CA ARG A 60 2.70 -12.86 -2.04
C ARG A 60 3.47 -13.94 -2.81
N LYS A 61 3.67 -13.80 -4.12
CA LYS A 61 4.50 -14.73 -4.91
C LYS A 61 5.97 -14.66 -4.48
N ILE A 62 6.40 -13.49 -4.05
CA ILE A 62 7.76 -13.23 -3.58
C ILE A 62 7.89 -13.62 -2.11
N ASP A 63 6.95 -13.18 -1.27
CA ASP A 63 6.88 -13.51 0.15
C ASP A 63 5.49 -14.02 0.55
N SER A 64 5.38 -15.35 0.64
CA SER A 64 4.13 -16.04 1.00
C SER A 64 3.60 -15.73 2.40
N THR A 65 4.38 -15.05 3.25
CA THR A 65 3.90 -14.59 4.58
C THR A 65 3.00 -13.35 4.47
N LYS A 66 3.02 -12.63 3.35
CA LYS A 66 2.22 -11.42 3.13
C LYS A 66 0.79 -11.80 2.75
N ALA A 67 -0.16 -11.39 3.59
CA ALA A 67 -1.59 -11.68 3.44
C ALA A 67 -2.48 -10.44 3.52
N ALA A 68 -1.90 -9.25 3.70
CA ALA A 68 -2.60 -7.98 3.69
C ALA A 68 -1.76 -6.87 3.06
N ILE A 69 -2.45 -5.86 2.54
CA ILE A 69 -1.86 -4.67 1.92
C ILE A 69 -2.72 -3.44 2.23
N MET A 70 -2.09 -2.28 2.36
CA MET A 70 -2.75 -0.98 2.45
C MET A 70 -2.03 0.01 1.54
N ASN A 71 -2.77 0.89 0.85
CA ASN A 71 -2.17 1.98 0.08
C ASN A 71 -2.36 3.34 0.76
N VAL A 72 -1.29 4.14 0.79
CA VAL A 72 -1.25 5.51 1.29
C VAL A 72 -0.58 6.43 0.29
N ARG A 73 -0.69 7.74 0.51
CA ARG A 73 -0.02 8.74 -0.32
C ARG A 73 1.47 8.76 0.03
N PRO A 74 2.39 8.62 -0.96
CA PRO A 74 3.81 8.79 -0.69
C PRO A 74 4.15 10.26 -0.34
N PRO A 75 5.30 10.50 0.32
CA PRO A 75 5.84 11.85 0.51
C PRO A 75 6.15 12.50 -0.82
N GLY A 76 6.18 13.83 -0.83
CA GLY A 76 6.32 14.63 -2.03
C GLY A 76 5.19 15.62 -2.21
N ASP A 77 5.26 16.38 -3.29
CA ASP A 77 4.39 17.51 -3.54
C ASP A 77 3.75 17.46 -4.94
N HIS A 78 3.78 18.56 -5.67
CA HIS A 78 3.26 18.68 -7.03
C HIS A 78 4.34 18.46 -8.09
N GLU A 79 5.61 18.51 -7.71
CA GLU A 79 6.77 18.28 -8.58
C GLU A 79 7.11 16.79 -8.66
N GLY A 80 6.76 16.01 -7.64
CA GLY A 80 6.92 14.55 -7.67
C GLY A 80 6.86 13.89 -6.30
N THR A 81 7.10 12.58 -6.32
CA THR A 81 7.28 11.77 -5.12
C THR A 81 8.69 11.94 -4.58
N ASP A 82 8.82 12.11 -3.27
CA ASP A 82 10.11 12.14 -2.57
C ASP A 82 10.60 10.71 -2.33
N ILE A 83 11.23 10.13 -3.36
CA ILE A 83 11.72 8.74 -3.36
C ILE A 83 12.79 8.55 -2.28
N ASP A 84 13.69 9.53 -2.11
CA ASP A 84 14.77 9.48 -1.13
C ASP A 84 14.22 9.40 0.30
N ALA A 85 13.16 10.15 0.61
CA ALA A 85 12.49 10.05 1.91
C ALA A 85 11.86 8.66 2.14
N VAL A 86 11.26 8.05 1.12
CA VAL A 86 10.70 6.69 1.26
C VAL A 86 11.81 5.67 1.51
N GLN A 87 12.91 5.75 0.74
CA GLN A 87 14.05 4.85 0.88
C GLN A 87 14.70 5.00 2.26
N GLU A 88 14.92 6.22 2.73
CA GLU A 88 15.50 6.49 4.04
C GLU A 88 14.60 6.00 5.18
N ALA A 89 13.28 6.20 5.07
CA ALA A 89 12.33 5.65 6.04
C ALA A 89 12.39 4.12 6.11
N CYS A 90 12.48 3.44 4.96
CA CYS A 90 12.62 1.99 4.90
C CYS A 90 13.95 1.53 5.53
N ASN A 91 15.06 2.21 5.23
CA ASN A 91 16.37 1.92 5.82
C ASN A 91 16.34 2.01 7.36
N GLN A 92 15.73 3.07 7.92
CA GLN A 92 15.62 3.26 9.37
C GLN A 92 14.75 2.19 10.04
N LEU A 93 13.74 1.69 9.33
CA LEU A 93 12.87 0.62 9.82
C LEU A 93 13.47 -0.78 9.60
N GLY A 94 14.56 -0.88 8.83
CA GLY A 94 15.12 -2.15 8.38
C GLY A 94 14.16 -2.90 7.45
N TRP A 95 13.46 -2.18 6.59
CA TRP A 95 12.43 -2.68 5.68
C TRP A 95 12.91 -2.69 4.24
N GLU A 96 12.44 -3.66 3.48
CA GLU A 96 12.72 -3.76 2.04
C GLU A 96 11.68 -2.99 1.22
N LEU A 97 12.18 -2.07 0.41
CA LEU A 97 11.41 -1.29 -0.56
C LEU A 97 11.50 -1.97 -1.93
N ALA A 98 10.35 -2.18 -2.56
CA ALA A 98 10.26 -2.59 -3.96
C ALA A 98 9.64 -1.47 -4.80
N ASP A 99 10.00 -1.41 -6.08
CA ASP A 99 9.41 -0.50 -7.04
C ASP A 99 8.24 -1.18 -7.78
N ALA A 100 7.28 -0.38 -8.20
CA ALA A 100 6.19 -0.83 -9.06
C ALA A 100 5.87 0.24 -10.11
N ASP A 101 5.31 -0.22 -11.22
CA ASP A 101 4.79 0.62 -12.29
C ASP A 101 3.40 0.14 -12.72
N ARG A 102 2.94 0.63 -13.89
CA ARG A 102 1.65 0.21 -14.46
C ARG A 102 1.59 -1.27 -14.85
N SER A 103 2.74 -1.90 -15.09
CA SER A 103 2.83 -3.32 -15.43
C SER A 103 2.82 -4.23 -14.20
N GLY A 104 3.15 -3.68 -13.03
CA GLY A 104 3.06 -4.36 -11.76
C GLY A 104 4.28 -4.10 -10.89
N LEU A 105 4.53 -5.05 -9.99
CA LEU A 105 5.69 -5.04 -9.10
C LEU A 105 6.97 -5.39 -9.88
N GLU A 106 8.02 -4.59 -9.75
CA GLU A 106 9.32 -4.87 -10.33
C GLU A 106 10.10 -5.90 -9.49
N ASP A 107 11.02 -6.64 -10.12
CA ASP A 107 11.78 -7.73 -9.50
C ASP A 107 12.41 -7.29 -8.18
N SER A 108 11.92 -7.85 -7.07
CA SER A 108 12.43 -7.57 -5.74
C SER A 108 13.18 -8.77 -5.14
N THR A 109 13.87 -8.53 -4.02
CA THR A 109 14.53 -9.55 -3.21
C THR A 109 13.52 -10.54 -2.60
N SER A 110 13.98 -11.50 -1.79
CA SER A 110 13.14 -12.53 -1.15
C SER A 110 12.10 -12.02 -0.15
N THR A 111 12.07 -10.72 0.15
CA THR A 111 11.19 -10.11 1.16
C THR A 111 10.76 -8.73 0.72
N ILE A 112 9.51 -8.35 1.01
CA ILE A 112 8.96 -7.03 0.68
C ILE A 112 8.16 -6.49 1.85
N ASP A 113 8.38 -5.23 2.18
CA ASP A 113 7.70 -4.55 3.28
C ASP A 113 6.89 -3.35 2.79
N VAL A 114 7.43 -2.64 1.80
CA VAL A 114 6.84 -1.46 1.18
C VAL A 114 7.02 -1.56 -0.33
N ILE A 115 6.03 -1.09 -1.09
CA ILE A 115 6.08 -0.99 -2.55
C ILE A 115 5.80 0.45 -2.93
N LEU A 116 6.66 1.06 -3.75
CA LEU A 116 6.47 2.42 -4.25
C LEU A 116 6.12 2.38 -5.75
N ASP A 117 4.92 2.85 -6.08
CA ASP A 117 4.53 3.21 -7.44
C ASP A 117 4.67 4.73 -7.59
N ILE A 118 5.68 5.18 -8.33
CA ILE A 118 5.93 6.62 -8.56
C ILE A 118 4.92 7.25 -9.53
N GLY A 119 4.07 6.44 -10.14
CA GLY A 119 3.09 6.83 -11.14
C GLY A 119 3.70 7.31 -12.44
N ASP A 120 2.82 7.85 -13.29
CA ASP A 120 3.16 8.29 -14.65
C ASP A 120 2.09 9.32 -15.09
N PHE A 121 2.22 9.93 -16.28
CA PHE A 121 1.27 10.92 -16.78
C PHE A 121 -0.19 10.43 -16.71
N GLY A 122 -1.00 11.08 -15.87
CA GLY A 122 -2.41 10.72 -15.62
C GLY A 122 -2.63 9.58 -14.61
N TRP A 123 -1.58 9.10 -13.95
CA TRP A 123 -1.60 8.06 -12.92
C TRP A 123 -0.94 8.58 -11.64
N GLU A 124 -1.69 8.60 -10.54
CA GLU A 124 -1.16 9.12 -9.28
C GLU A 124 -0.19 8.12 -8.63
N PRO A 125 0.88 8.62 -8.01
CA PRO A 125 1.78 7.78 -7.22
C PRO A 125 1.06 7.19 -6.00
N SER A 126 1.49 6.00 -5.60
CA SER A 126 0.94 5.26 -4.46
C SER A 126 2.04 4.52 -3.71
N LEU A 127 1.94 4.53 -2.37
CA LEU A 127 2.83 3.79 -1.49
C LEU A 127 2.04 2.66 -0.84
N TYR A 128 2.46 1.43 -1.02
CA TYR A 128 1.81 0.27 -0.44
C TYR A 128 2.61 -0.28 0.72
N VAL A 129 1.93 -0.63 1.81
CA VAL A 129 2.50 -1.35 2.95
C VAL A 129 1.92 -2.75 2.95
N VAL A 130 2.80 -3.76 2.96
CA VAL A 130 2.40 -5.18 2.99
C VAL A 130 2.74 -5.83 4.33
N GLY A 131 1.97 -6.84 4.72
CA GLY A 131 2.09 -7.47 6.03
C GLY A 131 1.32 -8.78 6.13
N ALA A 132 1.43 -9.43 7.29
CA ALA A 132 0.84 -10.75 7.54
C ALA A 132 -0.65 -10.70 7.86
N SER A 133 -1.20 -9.53 8.21
CA SER A 133 -2.62 -9.36 8.52
C SER A 133 -3.06 -7.89 8.37
N PRO A 134 -4.39 -7.61 8.32
CA PRO A 134 -4.90 -6.25 8.30
C PRO A 134 -4.44 -5.38 9.46
N LEU A 135 -4.35 -5.93 10.67
CA LEU A 135 -3.86 -5.19 11.83
C LEU A 135 -2.36 -4.89 11.71
N ASP A 136 -1.59 -5.87 11.25
CA ASP A 136 -0.15 -5.70 11.01
C ASP A 136 0.12 -4.58 10.00
N VAL A 137 -0.59 -4.52 8.87
CA VAL A 137 -0.38 -3.42 7.91
C VAL A 137 -0.77 -2.05 8.46
N VAL A 138 -1.77 -1.97 9.35
CA VAL A 138 -2.13 -0.72 10.02
C VAL A 138 -1.02 -0.27 10.97
N ASP A 139 -0.52 -1.18 11.82
CA ASP A 139 0.58 -0.88 12.76
C ASP A 139 1.87 -0.49 12.01
N ARG A 140 2.18 -1.20 10.94
CA ARG A 140 3.31 -0.89 10.05
C ARG A 140 3.12 0.47 9.38
N CYS A 141 1.93 0.76 8.87
CA CYS A 141 1.64 2.05 8.28
C CYS A 141 1.86 3.21 9.28
N HIS A 142 1.43 3.05 10.53
CA HIS A 142 1.71 4.04 11.59
C HIS A 142 3.21 4.25 11.82
N ARG A 143 4.01 3.18 11.86
CA ARG A 143 5.47 3.28 12.00
C ARG A 143 6.09 4.03 10.83
N LEU A 144 5.70 3.70 9.60
CA LEU A 144 6.19 4.34 8.39
C LEU A 144 5.86 5.84 8.36
N ILE A 145 4.61 6.19 8.65
CA ILE A 145 4.15 7.59 8.70
C ILE A 145 4.88 8.38 9.78
N ASN A 146 5.15 7.79 10.95
CA ASN A 146 5.87 8.47 12.02
C ASN A 146 7.32 8.79 11.62
N VAL A 147 7.99 7.86 10.93
CA VAL A 147 9.35 8.11 10.41
C VAL A 147 9.31 9.17 9.31
N LEU A 148 8.42 9.04 8.34
CA LEU A 148 8.22 10.04 7.27
C LEU A 148 7.88 11.44 7.82
N GLY A 149 7.05 11.52 8.86
CA GLY A 149 6.64 12.78 9.48
C GLY A 149 7.69 13.38 10.40
N GLY A 150 8.61 12.57 10.95
CA GLY A 150 9.75 13.02 11.74
C GLY A 150 10.94 13.53 10.91
N MET A 151 10.90 13.31 9.58
CA MET A 151 11.91 13.80 8.63
C MET A 151 11.55 15.14 7.98
N ALA A 152 10.36 15.69 8.28
CA ALA A 152 9.85 16.95 7.74
C ALA A 152 10.23 18.17 8.58
#